data_AF-A0A8B5Y4Y6-F1
#
_entry.id   AF-A0A8B5Y4Y6-F1
#
_cell.length_a   1.000
_cell.length_b   1.000
_cell.length_c   1.000
_cell.angle_alpha   90.00
_cell.angle_beta   90.00
_cell.angle_gamma   90.00
#
_symmetry.space_group_name_H-M   'P 1'
#
loop_
_entity.id
_entity.type
_entity.pdbx_description
1 polymer ?
#
loop_
_entity_poly.entity_id
_entity_poly.type
_entity_poly.pdbx_seq_one_letter_code
_entity_poly.pdbx_strand_id
1 'polypeptide(L)'
;MTPIVSVILTSYNKPHTIGKAIESVLLQTLNNWELFIMDDNSNEETVQNIRKYINKPRIHYFNSNIQDGDRYKTTRYATLINEAIPKTRGKYLTYLTDDNSFLPSRFETMVKELNQNSSIEIVYSQQLVKTINEYGIIEQEKVRKTYGVLKNPVGWVDHCSIMHTRNLAERIFEEFGSYWNDDQAYWYNGDAAFWSRLTKYKPFHPIPEILDIAIKDDKSFQRLYTHLPKSIPNGTLVRGPSTETYIIENQVRRKIFQEVFTKLKYDPSMVVKIPDPFLFKYKEGTPIDSQVFINFLLFPNQRLVKAQNHPAVFYLQNNHKHLIKNEKTFSDFNLRWDKIISTDEHLLAQLPDGLPIEELSESTPILPDGTLFKHENYYISLKNCLHPIEKQVAMKLKLPVTNPVKMDHSLLSKFKTGEPFEWEILF
;
A
#
# COMPACT_ATOMS: atom_id res chain seq x y z
N MET A 1 13.17 -16.69 -35.24
CA MET A 1 14.27 -15.71 -35.05
C MET A 1 14.43 -15.47 -33.56
N THR A 2 15.65 -15.29 -33.08
CA THR A 2 15.91 -14.92 -31.67
C THR A 2 15.57 -13.44 -31.46
N PRO A 3 14.75 -13.09 -30.46
CA PRO A 3 14.41 -11.69 -30.18
C PRO A 3 15.65 -10.89 -29.78
N ILE A 4 15.69 -9.58 -30.09
CA ILE A 4 16.74 -8.68 -29.59
C ILE A 4 16.37 -8.17 -28.20
N VAL A 5 15.10 -7.81 -27.99
CA VAL A 5 14.59 -7.28 -26.72
C VAL A 5 13.59 -8.25 -26.11
N SER A 6 13.77 -8.59 -24.84
CA SER A 6 12.72 -9.22 -24.02
C SER A 6 12.16 -8.19 -23.07
N VAL A 7 10.84 -7.99 -23.16
CA VAL A 7 10.09 -7.11 -22.28
C VAL A 7 9.41 -7.97 -21.22
N ILE A 8 9.61 -7.62 -19.96
CA ILE A 8 8.92 -8.25 -18.83
C ILE A 8 7.92 -7.24 -18.29
N LEU A 9 6.63 -7.48 -18.54
CA LEU A 9 5.52 -6.69 -18.03
C LEU A 9 4.94 -7.37 -16.79
N THR A 10 4.95 -6.71 -15.65
CA THR A 10 4.21 -7.19 -14.46
C THR A 10 2.83 -6.53 -14.37
N SER A 11 1.79 -7.31 -14.08
CA SER A 11 0.42 -6.80 -13.96
C SER A 11 -0.27 -7.22 -12.66
N TYR A 12 -1.00 -6.30 -12.05
CA TYR A 12 -1.91 -6.56 -10.95
C TYR A 12 -3.03 -5.51 -10.87
N ASN A 13 -4.26 -5.92 -11.18
CA ASN A 13 -5.50 -5.15 -10.94
C ASN A 13 -5.55 -3.74 -11.56
N LYS A 14 -4.98 -3.54 -12.75
CA LYS A 14 -5.07 -2.27 -13.51
C LYS A 14 -5.78 -2.41 -14.86
N PRO A 15 -7.09 -2.69 -14.88
CA PRO A 15 -7.82 -2.99 -16.12
C PRO A 15 -7.82 -1.82 -17.13
N HIS A 16 -7.76 -0.58 -16.67
CA HIS A 16 -7.85 0.61 -17.52
C HIS A 16 -6.53 1.01 -18.21
N THR A 17 -5.39 0.48 -17.75
CA THR A 17 -4.06 0.88 -18.26
C THR A 17 -3.28 -0.28 -18.88
N ILE A 18 -3.55 -1.53 -18.49
CA ILE A 18 -2.85 -2.71 -19.02
C ILE A 18 -2.90 -2.82 -20.56
N GLY A 19 -4.04 -2.48 -21.18
CA GLY A 19 -4.16 -2.48 -22.64
C GLY A 19 -3.19 -1.51 -23.31
N LYS A 20 -3.08 -0.28 -22.77
CA LYS A 20 -2.14 0.75 -23.27
C LYS A 20 -0.68 0.31 -23.10
N ALA A 21 -0.36 -0.32 -21.97
CA ALA A 21 0.99 -0.85 -21.73
C ALA A 21 1.37 -1.90 -22.80
N ILE A 22 0.49 -2.87 -23.07
CA ILE A 22 0.73 -3.90 -24.11
C ILE A 22 0.81 -3.28 -25.51
N GLU A 23 -0.10 -2.36 -25.84
CA GLU A 23 -0.11 -1.66 -27.12
C GLU A 23 1.18 -0.85 -27.35
N SER A 24 1.73 -0.25 -26.30
CA SER A 24 2.98 0.50 -26.38
C SER A 24 4.19 -0.34 -26.82
N VAL A 25 4.18 -1.64 -26.50
CA VAL A 25 5.18 -2.62 -26.97
C VAL A 25 4.90 -3.03 -28.42
N LEU A 26 3.62 -3.18 -28.78
CA LEU A 26 3.21 -3.50 -30.15
C LEU A 26 3.57 -2.41 -31.15
N LEU A 27 3.60 -1.15 -30.72
CA LEU A 27 3.88 0.03 -31.53
C LEU A 27 5.38 0.37 -31.66
N GLN A 28 6.28 -0.49 -31.16
CA GLN A 28 7.72 -0.25 -31.24
C GLN A 28 8.24 -0.31 -32.68
N THR A 29 9.07 0.65 -33.08
CA THR A 29 9.66 0.72 -34.44
C THR A 29 10.60 -0.46 -34.71
N LEU A 30 11.36 -0.89 -33.71
CA LEU A 30 12.15 -2.12 -33.76
C LEU A 30 11.27 -3.33 -33.48
N ASN A 31 10.98 -4.15 -34.50
CA ASN A 31 10.05 -5.28 -34.40
C ASN A 31 10.61 -6.58 -33.78
N ASN A 32 11.92 -6.68 -33.54
CA ASN A 32 12.50 -7.93 -33.05
C ASN A 32 12.49 -8.03 -31.51
N TRP A 33 11.30 -8.27 -30.95
CA TRP A 33 11.07 -8.37 -29.51
C TRP A 33 10.17 -9.55 -29.13
N GLU A 34 10.16 -9.89 -27.85
CA GLU A 34 9.16 -10.74 -27.20
C GLU A 34 8.66 -10.06 -25.91
N LEU A 35 7.42 -10.34 -25.53
CA LEU A 35 6.76 -9.75 -24.37
C LEU A 35 6.27 -10.86 -23.44
N PHE A 36 6.71 -10.82 -22.19
CA PHE A 36 6.24 -11.66 -21.10
C PHE A 36 5.30 -10.84 -20.23
N ILE A 37 4.02 -11.20 -20.20
CA ILE A 37 3.01 -10.63 -19.31
C ILE A 37 2.92 -11.55 -18.10
N MET A 38 3.46 -11.07 -16.98
CA MET A 38 3.47 -11.75 -15.69
C MET A 38 2.37 -11.16 -14.82
N ASP A 39 1.21 -11.81 -14.82
CA ASP A 39 0.03 -11.38 -14.09
C ASP A 39 -0.02 -12.00 -12.70
N ASP A 40 -0.13 -11.17 -11.67
CA ASP A 40 -0.11 -11.61 -10.27
C ASP A 40 -1.50 -12.01 -9.79
N ASN A 41 -2.19 -12.87 -10.54
CA ASN A 41 -3.56 -13.30 -10.27
C ASN A 41 -4.53 -12.12 -10.15
N SER A 42 -4.64 -11.33 -11.22
CA SER A 42 -5.55 -10.16 -11.25
C SER A 42 -7.02 -10.55 -11.30
N ASN A 43 -7.88 -9.56 -11.03
CA ASN A 43 -9.32 -9.64 -11.25
C ASN A 43 -9.70 -9.91 -12.73
N GLU A 44 -10.93 -10.37 -12.94
CA GLU A 44 -11.43 -10.77 -14.25
C GLU A 44 -11.37 -9.64 -15.29
N GLU A 45 -11.65 -8.39 -14.89
CA GLU A 45 -11.60 -7.24 -15.81
C GLU A 45 -10.19 -7.02 -16.39
N THR A 46 -9.16 -7.15 -15.55
CA THR A 46 -7.76 -7.03 -15.99
C THR A 46 -7.38 -8.18 -16.92
N VAL A 47 -7.74 -9.41 -16.53
CA VAL A 47 -7.47 -10.62 -17.32
C VAL A 47 -8.16 -10.57 -18.69
N GLN A 48 -9.40 -10.08 -18.76
CA GLN A 48 -10.11 -9.89 -20.04
C GLN A 48 -9.40 -8.91 -20.97
N ASN A 49 -8.82 -7.84 -20.43
CA ASN A 49 -8.02 -6.92 -21.23
C ASN A 49 -6.72 -7.57 -21.74
N ILE A 50 -6.06 -8.40 -20.94
CA ILE A 50 -4.87 -9.15 -21.37
C ILE A 50 -5.21 -10.18 -22.45
N ARG A 51 -6.32 -10.94 -22.30
CA ARG A 51 -6.74 -12.00 -23.24
C ARG A 51 -6.90 -11.53 -24.69
N LYS A 52 -7.12 -10.22 -24.93
CA LYS A 52 -7.17 -9.62 -26.27
C LYS A 52 -5.85 -9.77 -27.05
N TYR A 53 -4.73 -10.00 -26.37
CA TYR A 53 -3.39 -9.99 -26.95
C TYR A 53 -2.69 -11.36 -26.98
N ILE A 54 -3.12 -12.34 -26.17
CA ILE A 54 -2.38 -13.60 -25.95
C ILE A 54 -2.26 -14.52 -27.18
N ASN A 55 -3.10 -14.34 -28.20
CA ASN A 55 -2.99 -15.09 -29.46
C ASN A 55 -1.87 -14.58 -30.38
N LYS A 56 -1.16 -13.50 -30.01
CA LYS A 56 -0.04 -12.97 -30.78
C LYS A 56 1.23 -13.78 -30.48
N PRO A 57 1.98 -14.24 -31.49
CA PRO A 57 3.07 -15.22 -31.30
C PRO A 57 4.27 -14.70 -30.48
N ARG A 58 4.44 -13.38 -30.36
CA ARG A 58 5.51 -12.73 -29.58
C ARG A 58 5.10 -12.43 -28.12
N ILE A 59 3.87 -12.75 -27.73
CA ILE A 59 3.32 -12.46 -26.40
C ILE A 59 3.15 -13.76 -25.63
N HIS A 60 3.72 -13.80 -24.43
CA HIS A 60 3.68 -14.93 -23.53
C HIS A 60 3.00 -14.49 -22.23
N TYR A 61 1.88 -15.13 -21.87
CA TYR A 61 1.12 -14.81 -20.66
C TYR A 61 1.34 -15.88 -19.60
N PHE A 62 1.63 -15.44 -18.38
CA PHE A 62 1.75 -16.28 -17.19
C PHE A 62 0.93 -15.67 -16.06
N ASN A 63 0.19 -16.51 -15.35
CA ASN A 63 -0.53 -16.13 -14.14
C ASN A 63 0.13 -16.83 -12.93
N SER A 64 0.43 -16.08 -11.88
CA SER A 64 1.08 -16.61 -10.68
C SER A 64 0.19 -17.53 -9.84
N ASN A 65 -1.13 -17.40 -9.97
CA ASN A 65 -2.14 -18.05 -9.13
C ASN A 65 -1.90 -17.81 -7.61
N ILE A 66 -1.20 -16.74 -7.25
CA ILE A 66 -0.89 -16.38 -5.87
C ILE A 66 -2.18 -16.17 -5.08
N GLN A 67 -2.21 -16.66 -3.84
CA GLN A 67 -3.31 -16.39 -2.92
C GLN A 67 -3.10 -15.03 -2.26
N ASP A 68 -4.17 -14.28 -2.02
CA ASP A 68 -4.07 -12.93 -1.43
C ASP A 68 -3.36 -12.92 -0.07
N GLY A 69 -3.56 -13.97 0.73
CA GLY A 69 -2.87 -14.18 2.01
C GLY A 69 -1.37 -14.45 1.91
N ASP A 70 -0.82 -14.69 0.71
CA ASP A 70 0.60 -14.93 0.49
C ASP A 70 1.29 -13.76 -0.20
N ARG A 71 0.54 -12.74 -0.66
CA ARG A 71 1.09 -11.62 -1.42
C ARG A 71 2.19 -10.89 -0.66
N TYR A 72 2.01 -10.64 0.64
CA TYR A 72 2.96 -9.84 1.43
C TYR A 72 4.31 -10.54 1.68
N LYS A 73 4.41 -11.86 1.44
CA LYS A 73 5.59 -12.67 1.83
C LYS A 73 6.84 -12.35 1.01
N THR A 74 6.66 -11.83 -0.20
CA THR A 74 7.75 -11.53 -1.15
C THR A 74 7.36 -10.32 -1.97
N THR A 75 8.29 -9.42 -2.29
CA THR A 75 8.06 -8.32 -3.24
C THR A 75 7.61 -8.86 -4.60
N ARG A 76 6.29 -8.87 -4.84
CA ARG A 76 5.68 -9.73 -5.88
C ARG A 76 6.17 -9.45 -7.28
N TYR A 77 6.32 -8.18 -7.66
CA TYR A 77 6.83 -7.83 -8.99
C TYR A 77 8.27 -8.34 -9.19
N ALA A 78 9.12 -8.31 -8.15
CA ALA A 78 10.46 -8.87 -8.22
C ALA A 78 10.43 -10.40 -8.38
N THR A 79 9.55 -11.10 -7.65
CA THR A 79 9.35 -12.56 -7.82
C THR A 79 8.92 -12.90 -9.25
N LEU A 80 7.94 -12.16 -9.80
CA LEU A 80 7.47 -12.36 -11.18
C LEU A 80 8.56 -12.09 -12.22
N ILE A 81 9.37 -11.06 -12.01
CA ILE A 81 10.51 -10.77 -12.89
C ILE A 81 11.54 -11.90 -12.82
N ASN A 82 11.86 -12.38 -11.61
CA ASN A 82 12.76 -13.52 -11.41
C ASN A 82 12.26 -14.79 -12.11
N GLU A 83 10.95 -15.04 -12.09
CA GLU A 83 10.34 -16.16 -12.82
C GLU A 83 10.40 -15.98 -14.35
N ALA A 84 10.33 -14.74 -14.83
CA ALA A 84 10.30 -14.43 -16.26
C ALA A 84 11.68 -14.48 -16.92
N ILE A 85 12.73 -13.92 -16.28
CA ILE A 85 14.08 -13.77 -16.88
C ILE A 85 14.59 -15.08 -17.51
N PRO A 86 14.55 -16.25 -16.83
CA PRO A 86 15.02 -17.52 -17.40
C PRO A 86 14.22 -18.02 -18.62
N LYS A 87 12.97 -17.57 -18.78
CA LYS A 87 12.09 -17.97 -19.90
C LYS A 87 12.31 -17.11 -21.15
N THR A 88 12.90 -15.94 -20.97
CA THR A 88 13.17 -14.99 -22.04
C THR A 88 14.44 -15.34 -22.82
N ARG A 89 14.56 -14.89 -24.07
CA ARG A 89 15.66 -15.20 -25.01
C ARG A 89 16.37 -13.96 -25.58
N GLY A 90 15.84 -12.76 -25.34
CA GLY A 90 16.36 -11.51 -25.90
C GLY A 90 17.76 -11.18 -25.41
N LYS A 91 18.58 -10.59 -26.29
CA LYS A 91 19.92 -10.08 -25.94
C LYS A 91 19.85 -9.02 -24.84
N TYR A 92 18.80 -8.20 -24.88
CA TYR A 92 18.54 -7.12 -23.93
C TYR A 92 17.26 -7.37 -23.14
N LEU A 93 17.29 -6.99 -21.87
CA LEU A 93 16.18 -7.09 -20.93
C LEU A 93 15.67 -5.68 -20.60
N THR A 94 14.35 -5.54 -20.54
CA THR A 94 13.67 -4.31 -20.13
C THR A 94 12.39 -4.63 -19.37
N TYR A 95 11.99 -3.74 -18.48
CA TYR A 95 10.85 -3.92 -17.59
C TYR A 95 9.73 -2.94 -17.91
N LEU A 96 8.49 -3.36 -17.72
CA LEU A 96 7.30 -2.54 -17.93
C LEU A 96 6.29 -2.87 -16.83
N THR A 97 5.51 -1.88 -16.40
CA THR A 97 4.36 -2.09 -15.52
C THR A 97 3.07 -1.76 -16.25
N ASP A 98 1.96 -2.26 -15.71
CA ASP A 98 0.63 -2.12 -16.28
C ASP A 98 0.03 -0.71 -16.18
N ASP A 99 0.71 0.27 -15.56
CA ASP A 99 0.41 1.71 -15.54
C ASP A 99 1.44 2.57 -16.28
N ASN A 100 2.36 1.95 -17.00
CA ASN A 100 3.38 2.62 -17.80
C ASN A 100 3.18 2.32 -19.30
N SER A 101 3.78 3.13 -20.17
CA SER A 101 3.75 2.92 -21.61
C SER A 101 5.04 3.40 -22.26
N PHE A 102 5.56 2.63 -23.22
CA PHE A 102 6.72 3.01 -24.00
C PHE A 102 6.36 3.93 -25.17
N LEU A 103 7.28 4.82 -25.52
CA LEU A 103 7.19 5.59 -26.77
C LEU A 103 7.73 4.76 -27.95
N PRO A 104 7.23 4.97 -29.17
CA PRO A 104 7.49 4.07 -30.31
C PRO A 104 8.96 3.81 -30.64
N SER A 105 9.84 4.81 -30.44
CA SER A 105 11.27 4.69 -30.76
C SER A 105 12.11 4.06 -29.65
N ARG A 106 11.53 3.73 -28.48
CA ARG A 106 12.27 3.33 -27.28
C ARG A 106 13.27 2.20 -27.54
N PHE A 107 12.82 1.10 -28.17
CA PHE A 107 13.67 -0.06 -28.38
C PHE A 107 14.81 0.25 -29.35
N GLU A 108 14.53 0.95 -30.44
CA GLU A 108 15.55 1.34 -31.41
C GLU A 108 16.61 2.25 -30.78
N THR A 109 16.19 3.28 -30.03
CA THR A 109 17.09 4.21 -29.35
C THR A 109 17.96 3.50 -28.31
N MET A 110 17.37 2.69 -27.42
CA MET A 110 18.13 2.00 -26.36
C MET A 110 19.07 0.92 -26.91
N VAL A 111 18.63 0.16 -27.92
CA VAL A 111 19.46 -0.86 -28.58
C VAL A 111 20.63 -0.22 -29.33
N LYS A 112 20.40 0.91 -30.00
CA LYS A 112 21.45 1.67 -30.68
C LYS A 112 22.53 2.08 -29.68
N GLU A 113 22.16 2.64 -28.53
CA GLU A 113 23.09 3.07 -27.50
C GLU A 113 23.92 1.90 -26.92
N LEU A 114 23.26 0.78 -26.57
CA LEU A 114 23.94 -0.43 -26.09
C LEU A 114 24.88 -1.06 -27.12
N ASN A 115 24.64 -0.86 -28.42
CA ASN A 115 25.50 -1.36 -29.48
C ASN A 115 26.66 -0.41 -29.83
N GLN A 116 26.64 0.87 -29.42
CA GLN A 116 27.71 1.82 -29.74
C GLN A 116 29.04 1.47 -29.07
N ASN A 117 28.99 0.94 -27.84
CA ASN A 117 30.17 0.59 -27.08
C ASN A 117 29.91 -0.66 -26.22
N SER A 118 30.65 -1.73 -26.48
CA SER A 118 30.55 -3.00 -25.72
C SER A 118 30.81 -2.88 -24.21
N SER A 119 31.40 -1.77 -23.75
CA SER A 119 31.59 -1.50 -22.32
C SER A 119 30.31 -1.02 -21.61
N ILE A 120 29.32 -0.52 -22.36
CA ILE A 120 28.01 -0.07 -21.87
C ILE A 120 27.08 -1.28 -21.83
N GLU A 121 26.61 -1.63 -20.63
CA GLU A 121 25.69 -2.76 -20.45
C GLU A 121 24.35 -2.37 -19.84
N ILE A 122 24.17 -1.10 -19.47
CA ILE A 122 22.94 -0.55 -18.90
C ILE A 122 22.74 0.87 -19.44
N VAL A 123 21.54 1.14 -19.95
CA VAL A 123 21.10 2.48 -20.35
C VAL A 123 19.80 2.85 -19.65
N TYR A 124 19.57 4.15 -19.46
CA TYR A 124 18.33 4.68 -18.88
C TYR A 124 17.87 5.96 -19.57
N SER A 125 16.57 6.14 -19.71
CA SER A 125 15.94 7.29 -20.38
C SER A 125 15.35 8.31 -19.42
N GLN A 126 14.94 9.45 -19.98
CA GLN A 126 13.99 10.32 -19.29
C GLN A 126 12.60 9.67 -19.30
N GLN A 127 11.79 10.03 -18.30
CA GLN A 127 10.42 9.55 -18.15
C GLN A 127 9.46 10.73 -18.00
N LEU A 128 8.34 10.70 -18.71
CA LEU A 128 7.24 11.64 -18.51
C LEU A 128 6.26 11.06 -17.50
N VAL A 129 6.15 11.69 -16.34
CA VAL A 129 5.21 11.31 -15.27
C VAL A 129 3.97 12.17 -15.37
N LYS A 130 2.81 11.55 -15.58
CA LYS A 130 1.51 12.20 -15.63
C LYS A 130 0.68 11.82 -14.40
N THR A 131 0.36 12.82 -13.59
CA THR A 131 -0.61 12.67 -12.50
C THR A 131 -2.02 12.86 -13.04
N ILE A 132 -2.90 11.90 -12.79
CA ILE A 132 -4.32 11.97 -13.15
C ILE A 132 -5.21 11.91 -11.91
N ASN A 133 -6.40 12.49 -12.02
CA ASN A 133 -7.47 12.33 -11.03
C ASN A 133 -8.33 11.10 -11.31
N GLU A 134 -9.37 10.90 -10.49
CA GLU A 134 -10.31 9.76 -10.60
C GLU A 134 -11.09 9.71 -11.93
N TYR A 135 -11.17 10.83 -12.67
CA TYR A 135 -11.82 10.93 -13.98
C TYR A 135 -10.83 10.74 -15.15
N GLY A 136 -9.54 10.47 -14.86
CA GLY A 136 -8.49 10.35 -15.87
C GLY A 136 -8.00 11.68 -16.44
N ILE A 137 -8.36 12.81 -15.83
CA ILE A 137 -7.91 14.14 -16.25
C ILE A 137 -6.51 14.37 -15.68
N ILE A 138 -5.60 14.87 -16.52
CA ILE A 138 -4.22 15.20 -16.13
C ILE A 138 -4.24 16.46 -15.26
N GLU A 139 -3.73 16.34 -14.03
CA GLU A 139 -3.58 17.47 -13.10
C GLU A 139 -2.15 18.03 -13.11
N GLN A 140 -1.16 17.18 -13.38
CA GLN A 140 0.24 17.58 -13.38
C GLN A 140 1.07 16.70 -14.33
N GLU A 141 2.05 17.32 -14.99
CA GLU A 141 3.08 16.61 -15.75
C GLU A 141 4.47 16.98 -15.22
N LYS A 142 5.35 15.99 -15.12
CA LYS A 142 6.75 16.18 -14.72
C LYS A 142 7.66 15.28 -15.54
N VAL A 143 8.78 15.81 -16.00
CA VAL A 143 9.84 14.99 -16.59
C VAL A 143 10.86 14.61 -15.52
N ARG A 144 11.05 13.30 -15.34
CA ARG A 144 12.22 12.74 -14.64
C ARG A 144 13.39 12.77 -15.62
N LYS A 145 14.33 13.68 -15.39
CA LYS A 145 15.49 13.88 -16.27
C LYS A 145 16.57 12.81 -16.03
N THR A 146 17.49 12.71 -16.98
CA THR A 146 18.75 11.99 -16.79
C THR A 146 19.82 12.90 -16.18
N TYR A 147 20.77 12.33 -15.45
CA TYR A 147 21.75 13.06 -14.63
C TYR A 147 23.20 12.63 -14.92
N GLY A 148 23.51 12.30 -16.18
CA GLY A 148 24.82 11.77 -16.55
C GLY A 148 24.95 10.27 -16.25
N VAL A 149 26.19 9.79 -16.21
CA VAL A 149 26.50 8.39 -15.90
C VAL A 149 26.34 8.15 -14.39
N LEU A 150 25.48 7.23 -13.99
CA LEU A 150 25.16 6.99 -12.58
C LEU A 150 25.78 5.71 -12.05
N LYS A 151 26.54 5.82 -10.95
CA LYS A 151 26.98 4.67 -10.12
C LYS A 151 26.01 4.37 -8.98
N ASN A 152 25.09 5.28 -8.69
CA ASN A 152 24.02 5.11 -7.71
C ASN A 152 22.71 5.71 -8.26
N PRO A 153 21.88 4.92 -8.96
CA PRO A 153 20.63 5.38 -9.56
C PRO A 153 19.42 5.28 -8.62
N VAL A 154 19.61 4.84 -7.36
CA VAL A 154 18.54 4.68 -6.36
C VAL A 154 17.79 6.01 -6.15
N GLY A 155 16.47 5.98 -6.30
CA GLY A 155 15.59 7.16 -6.23
C GLY A 155 15.58 8.04 -7.49
N TRP A 156 16.59 7.91 -8.37
CA TRP A 156 16.74 8.71 -9.58
C TRP A 156 16.10 8.06 -10.80
N VAL A 157 16.21 6.73 -10.93
CA VAL A 157 15.81 5.98 -12.11
C VAL A 157 14.66 5.02 -11.78
N ASP A 158 13.59 5.11 -12.58
CA ASP A 158 12.45 4.20 -12.53
C ASP A 158 12.75 2.93 -13.34
N HIS A 159 12.27 1.77 -12.90
CA HIS A 159 12.58 0.50 -13.58
C HIS A 159 11.95 0.33 -14.96
N CYS A 160 10.88 1.08 -15.28
CA CYS A 160 10.36 1.11 -16.65
C CYS A 160 11.28 1.88 -17.61
N SER A 161 12.20 2.70 -17.09
CA SER A 161 13.03 3.60 -17.89
C SER A 161 14.41 3.01 -18.24
N ILE A 162 14.62 1.70 -18.09
CA ILE A 162 15.95 1.09 -18.30
C ILE A 162 15.95 -0.01 -19.36
N MET A 163 17.13 -0.30 -19.88
CA MET A 163 17.44 -1.52 -20.63
C MET A 163 18.86 -1.98 -20.29
N HIS A 164 19.07 -3.28 -20.11
CA HIS A 164 20.40 -3.83 -19.85
C HIS A 164 20.67 -5.13 -20.60
N THR A 165 21.93 -5.56 -20.63
CA THR A 165 22.34 -6.83 -21.25
C THR A 165 21.84 -8.03 -20.45
N ARG A 166 21.55 -9.13 -21.15
CA ARG A 166 21.31 -10.44 -20.50
C ARG A 166 22.51 -10.93 -19.70
N ASN A 167 23.72 -10.79 -20.24
CA ASN A 167 24.97 -11.19 -19.58
C ASN A 167 25.14 -10.52 -18.20
N LEU A 168 24.75 -9.25 -18.07
CA LEU A 168 24.75 -8.60 -16.77
C LEU A 168 23.77 -9.26 -15.79
N ALA A 169 22.56 -9.63 -16.23
CA ALA A 169 21.60 -10.35 -15.39
C ALA A 169 22.13 -11.72 -14.94
N GLU A 170 22.80 -12.45 -15.84
CA GLU A 170 23.43 -13.74 -15.55
C GLU A 170 24.51 -13.61 -14.47
N ARG A 171 25.38 -12.59 -14.56
CA ARG A 171 26.36 -12.28 -13.49
C ARG A 171 25.71 -11.95 -12.16
N ILE A 172 24.58 -11.23 -12.15
CA ILE A 172 23.82 -10.99 -10.91
C ILE A 172 23.33 -12.33 -10.33
N PHE A 173 22.77 -13.20 -11.15
CA PHE A 173 22.29 -14.50 -10.68
C PHE A 173 23.42 -15.36 -10.11
N GLU A 174 24.58 -15.38 -10.77
CA GLU A 174 25.78 -16.10 -10.30
C GLU A 174 26.28 -15.61 -8.93
N GLU A 175 26.25 -14.30 -8.68
CA GLU A 175 26.70 -13.72 -7.39
C GLU A 175 25.66 -13.91 -6.27
N PHE A 176 24.39 -13.69 -6.55
CA PHE A 176 23.35 -13.56 -5.52
C PHE A 176 22.38 -14.75 -5.41
N GLY A 177 22.41 -15.69 -6.35
CA GLY A 177 21.44 -16.79 -6.45
C GLY A 177 20.03 -16.35 -6.90
N SER A 178 19.83 -15.07 -7.18
CA SER A 178 18.60 -14.49 -7.74
C SER A 178 18.90 -13.22 -8.53
N TYR A 179 18.01 -12.80 -9.44
CA TYR A 179 18.20 -11.55 -10.18
C TYR A 179 17.79 -10.35 -9.33
N TRP A 180 16.49 -10.16 -9.14
CA TRP A 180 15.89 -9.15 -8.29
C TRP A 180 15.82 -9.64 -6.85
N ASN A 181 15.99 -8.74 -5.88
CA ASN A 181 15.75 -9.06 -4.48
C ASN A 181 14.24 -9.00 -4.21
N ASP A 182 13.63 -10.15 -3.96
CA ASP A 182 12.20 -10.26 -3.70
C ASP A 182 11.86 -10.42 -2.21
N ASP A 183 12.79 -10.13 -1.31
CA ASP A 183 12.49 -10.02 0.12
C ASP A 183 11.39 -8.95 0.34
N GLN A 184 10.42 -9.26 1.22
CA GLN A 184 9.30 -8.39 1.57
C GLN A 184 9.75 -7.02 2.13
N ALA A 185 10.96 -6.91 2.68
CA ALA A 185 11.54 -5.67 3.16
C ALA A 185 11.71 -4.63 2.03
N TYR A 186 11.87 -5.08 0.78
CA TYR A 186 12.06 -4.21 -0.38
C TYR A 186 10.78 -3.91 -1.16
N TRP A 187 9.61 -4.09 -0.55
CA TRP A 187 8.35 -3.93 -1.28
C TRP A 187 8.22 -2.55 -1.94
N TYR A 188 8.63 -1.51 -1.21
CA TYR A 188 8.55 -0.12 -1.65
C TYR A 188 9.63 0.27 -2.69
N ASN A 189 10.75 -0.45 -2.72
CA ASN A 189 11.98 -0.05 -3.43
C ASN A 189 12.72 -1.24 -4.06
N GLY A 190 11.99 -2.25 -4.57
CA GLY A 190 12.58 -3.46 -5.15
C GLY A 190 13.42 -3.18 -6.39
N ASP A 191 13.09 -2.11 -7.13
CA ASP A 191 13.93 -1.59 -8.21
C ASP A 191 15.25 -1.02 -7.68
N ALA A 192 15.23 -0.20 -6.62
CA ALA A 192 16.43 0.27 -5.96
C ALA A 192 17.32 -0.88 -5.46
N ALA A 193 16.71 -1.92 -4.86
CA ALA A 193 17.44 -3.10 -4.42
C ALA A 193 18.12 -3.83 -5.59
N PHE A 194 17.47 -3.90 -6.76
CA PHE A 194 18.07 -4.46 -7.97
C PHE A 194 19.15 -3.54 -8.57
N TRP A 195 18.97 -2.22 -8.52
CA TRP A 195 19.97 -1.25 -8.95
C TRP A 195 21.28 -1.40 -8.19
N SER A 196 21.21 -1.57 -6.87
CA SER A 196 22.39 -1.82 -6.03
C SER A 196 23.14 -3.09 -6.44
N ARG A 197 22.47 -4.10 -7.01
CA ARG A 197 23.12 -5.28 -7.58
C ARG A 197 23.78 -4.96 -8.92
N LEU A 198 23.07 -4.30 -9.83
CA LEU A 198 23.60 -3.94 -11.16
C LEU A 198 24.84 -3.03 -11.09
N THR A 199 24.83 -2.02 -10.21
CA THR A 199 25.92 -1.04 -10.12
C THR A 199 27.19 -1.56 -9.48
N LYS A 200 27.19 -2.76 -8.90
CA LYS A 200 28.43 -3.47 -8.56
C LYS A 200 29.27 -3.75 -9.79
N TYR A 201 28.63 -3.96 -10.95
CA TYR A 201 29.30 -4.34 -12.19
C TYR A 201 29.41 -3.18 -13.17
N LYS A 202 28.33 -2.44 -13.39
CA LYS A 202 28.25 -1.46 -14.49
C LYS A 202 27.44 -0.22 -14.10
N PRO A 203 27.88 0.99 -14.50
CA PRO A 203 27.10 2.20 -14.29
C PRO A 203 25.96 2.33 -15.31
N PHE A 204 24.99 3.18 -15.00
CA PHE A 204 23.85 3.47 -15.87
C PHE A 204 24.19 4.62 -16.81
N HIS A 205 24.07 4.41 -18.13
CA HIS A 205 24.37 5.41 -19.13
C HIS A 205 23.10 6.16 -19.58
N PRO A 206 23.11 7.51 -19.59
CA PRO A 206 21.92 8.31 -19.83
C PRO A 206 21.58 8.38 -21.32
N ILE A 207 20.29 8.31 -21.63
CA ILE A 207 19.70 8.71 -22.90
C ILE A 207 18.84 9.94 -22.63
N PRO A 208 19.20 11.13 -23.14
CA PRO A 208 18.51 12.39 -22.83
C PRO A 208 17.20 12.56 -23.63
N GLU A 209 16.45 11.48 -23.82
CA GLU A 209 15.16 11.45 -24.51
C GLU A 209 14.11 10.87 -23.58
N ILE A 210 12.88 11.38 -23.70
CA ILE A 210 11.71 10.76 -23.06
C ILE A 210 11.37 9.53 -23.88
N LEU A 211 11.46 8.33 -23.28
CA LEU A 211 11.14 7.08 -23.98
C LEU A 211 10.01 6.28 -23.32
N ASP A 212 9.50 6.74 -22.17
CA ASP A 212 8.41 6.11 -21.44
C ASP A 212 7.56 7.14 -20.68
N ILE A 213 6.30 6.77 -20.48
CA ILE A 213 5.29 7.56 -19.78
C ILE A 213 4.77 6.74 -18.61
N ALA A 214 4.81 7.33 -17.41
CA ALA A 214 4.23 6.77 -16.20
C ALA A 214 2.94 7.49 -15.84
N ILE A 215 1.87 6.75 -15.54
CA ILE A 215 0.60 7.30 -15.05
C ILE A 215 0.54 7.14 -13.53
N LYS A 216 0.19 8.21 -12.81
CA LYS A 216 -0.04 8.19 -11.36
C LYS A 216 -1.43 8.69 -11.02
N ASP A 217 -2.25 7.82 -10.44
CA ASP A 217 -3.61 8.09 -9.97
C ASP A 217 -3.70 8.01 -8.43
N ASP A 218 -4.90 8.08 -7.84
CA ASP A 218 -5.07 7.97 -6.39
C ASP A 218 -4.88 6.54 -5.84
N LYS A 219 -4.87 5.53 -6.73
CA LYS A 219 -4.69 4.10 -6.41
C LYS A 219 -3.24 3.64 -6.53
N SER A 220 -2.35 4.51 -7.02
CA SER A 220 -0.94 4.21 -7.20
C SER A 220 -0.28 3.84 -5.87
N PHE A 221 0.48 2.74 -5.86
CA PHE A 221 1.07 2.16 -4.64
C PHE A 221 1.78 3.20 -3.77
N GLN A 222 2.62 4.04 -4.39
CA GLN A 222 3.39 5.06 -3.68
C GLN A 222 2.49 6.04 -2.92
N ARG A 223 1.39 6.50 -3.53
CA ARG A 223 0.42 7.42 -2.88
C ARG A 223 -0.37 6.74 -1.78
N LEU A 224 -0.73 5.47 -1.99
CA LEU A 224 -1.39 4.67 -0.98
C LEU A 224 -0.45 4.40 0.21
N TYR A 225 0.86 4.26 -0.02
CA TYR A 225 1.87 3.96 1.00
C TYR A 225 2.39 5.19 1.76
N THR A 226 2.46 6.36 1.12
CA THR A 226 2.96 7.59 1.76
C THR A 226 2.25 7.88 3.09
N HIS A 227 3.06 8.13 4.12
CA HIS A 227 2.64 8.38 5.51
C HIS A 227 1.90 7.21 6.19
N LEU A 228 2.00 5.98 5.67
CA LEU A 228 1.56 4.81 6.41
C LEU A 228 2.60 4.42 7.47
N PRO A 229 2.19 4.23 8.73
CA PRO A 229 3.11 3.80 9.78
C PRO A 229 3.48 2.33 9.61
N LYS A 230 4.53 1.85 10.27
CA LYS A 230 4.90 0.42 10.24
C LYS A 230 3.78 -0.52 10.68
N SER A 231 2.97 -0.12 11.66
CA SER A 231 1.76 -0.83 12.11
C SER A 231 0.57 0.12 12.17
N ILE A 232 -0.61 -0.35 11.77
CA ILE A 232 -1.85 0.42 11.80
C ILE A 232 -2.45 0.32 13.21
N PRO A 233 -2.80 1.44 13.86
CA PRO A 233 -3.52 1.45 15.13
C PRO A 233 -4.81 0.63 15.11
N ASN A 234 -5.11 -0.02 16.25
CA ASN A 234 -6.41 -0.66 16.47
C ASN A 234 -7.55 0.33 16.21
N GLY A 235 -8.67 -0.15 15.65
CA GLY A 235 -9.86 0.65 15.36
C GLY A 235 -9.86 1.32 13.99
N THR A 236 -8.73 1.29 13.26
CA THR A 236 -8.61 1.92 11.95
C THR A 236 -9.40 1.14 10.90
N LEU A 237 -10.27 1.83 10.17
CA LEU A 237 -10.92 1.31 8.97
C LEU A 237 -9.98 1.40 7.78
N VAL A 238 -9.81 0.31 7.05
CA VAL A 238 -8.90 0.23 5.90
C VAL A 238 -9.56 -0.43 4.70
N ARG A 239 -9.10 -0.07 3.50
CA ARG A 239 -9.53 -0.65 2.23
C ARG A 239 -8.35 -0.71 1.27
N GLY A 240 -8.20 -1.85 0.58
CA GLY A 240 -7.25 -2.01 -0.52
C GLY A 240 -7.73 -1.34 -1.82
N PRO A 241 -7.09 -1.61 -2.96
CA PRO A 241 -7.69 -1.43 -4.29
C PRO A 241 -9.04 -2.16 -4.49
N SER A 242 -9.33 -3.22 -3.72
CA SER A 242 -10.64 -3.88 -3.75
C SER A 242 -11.75 -3.01 -3.12
N THR A 243 -13.02 -3.43 -3.28
CA THR A 243 -14.17 -2.73 -2.70
C THR A 243 -14.42 -3.09 -1.22
N GLU A 244 -13.71 -4.08 -0.69
CA GLU A 244 -13.94 -4.63 0.64
C GLU A 244 -13.34 -3.76 1.74
N THR A 245 -14.07 -3.60 2.84
CA THR A 245 -13.61 -2.78 3.97
C THR A 245 -13.29 -3.65 5.16
N TYR A 246 -12.18 -3.34 5.84
CA TYR A 246 -11.70 -4.06 6.99
C TYR A 246 -11.52 -3.10 8.17
N ILE A 247 -11.60 -3.63 9.39
CA ILE A 247 -11.07 -2.95 10.58
C ILE A 247 -9.80 -3.68 11.04
N ILE A 248 -8.79 -2.92 11.47
CA ILE A 248 -7.62 -3.46 12.12
C ILE A 248 -7.86 -3.52 13.63
N GLU A 249 -7.78 -4.71 14.21
CA GLU A 249 -7.86 -4.92 15.66
C GLU A 249 -6.87 -6.00 16.07
N ASN A 250 -6.02 -5.74 17.07
CA ASN A 250 -5.06 -6.68 17.60
C ASN A 250 -4.19 -7.35 16.52
N GLN A 251 -3.69 -6.53 15.58
CA GLN A 251 -2.87 -6.98 14.44
C GLN A 251 -3.56 -7.98 13.49
N VAL A 252 -4.89 -8.09 13.54
CA VAL A 252 -5.68 -8.81 12.54
C VAL A 252 -6.55 -7.84 11.74
N ARG A 253 -6.81 -8.18 10.48
CA ARG A 253 -7.81 -7.50 9.64
C ARG A 253 -9.11 -8.28 9.74
N ARG A 254 -10.21 -7.60 10.04
CA ARG A 254 -11.55 -8.22 10.10
C ARG A 254 -12.41 -7.59 9.04
N LYS A 255 -12.91 -8.38 8.08
CA LYS A 255 -13.79 -7.90 7.02
C LYS A 255 -15.09 -7.39 7.62
N ILE A 256 -15.53 -6.20 7.24
CA ILE A 256 -16.81 -5.62 7.65
C ILE A 256 -17.78 -5.73 6.49
N PHE A 257 -18.90 -6.39 6.74
CA PHE A 257 -19.95 -6.49 5.75
C PHE A 257 -20.79 -5.21 5.68
N GLN A 258 -21.25 -4.87 4.47
CA GLN A 258 -21.90 -3.59 4.20
C GLN A 258 -23.21 -3.42 4.99
N GLU A 259 -23.94 -4.50 5.22
CA GLU A 259 -25.21 -4.50 5.95
C GLU A 259 -25.07 -4.14 7.43
N VAL A 260 -23.88 -4.30 8.02
CA VAL A 260 -23.60 -3.92 9.41
C VAL A 260 -22.79 -2.64 9.54
N PHE A 261 -22.12 -2.18 8.47
CA PHE A 261 -21.28 -0.99 8.49
C PHE A 261 -22.01 0.24 9.07
N THR A 262 -23.20 0.55 8.52
CA THR A 262 -24.04 1.67 8.97
C THR A 262 -24.67 1.41 10.35
N LYS A 263 -25.05 0.16 10.66
CA LYS A 263 -25.61 -0.22 11.96
C LYS A 263 -24.60 -0.02 13.10
N LEU A 264 -23.33 -0.28 12.81
CA LEU A 264 -22.20 -0.04 13.70
C LEU A 264 -21.73 1.43 13.70
N LYS A 265 -22.48 2.33 13.05
CA LYS A 265 -22.24 3.78 13.00
C LYS A 265 -20.88 4.18 12.42
N TYR A 266 -20.28 3.31 11.61
CA TYR A 266 -19.07 3.64 10.87
C TYR A 266 -19.32 4.76 9.87
N ASP A 267 -18.28 5.53 9.60
CA ASP A 267 -18.29 6.63 8.64
C ASP A 267 -17.45 6.23 7.42
N PRO A 268 -18.03 6.14 6.21
CA PRO A 268 -17.28 5.78 5.01
C PRO A 268 -16.10 6.73 4.72
N SER A 269 -16.18 8.00 5.15
CA SER A 269 -15.10 8.98 4.94
C SER A 269 -13.85 8.70 5.77
N MET A 270 -13.99 7.87 6.81
CA MET A 270 -12.89 7.45 7.71
C MET A 270 -12.13 6.23 7.19
N VAL A 271 -12.55 5.63 6.08
CA VAL A 271 -11.87 4.46 5.50
C VAL A 271 -10.54 4.90 4.86
N VAL A 272 -9.45 4.37 5.38
CA VAL A 272 -8.09 4.64 4.90
C VAL A 272 -7.77 3.72 3.72
N LYS A 273 -7.55 4.29 2.54
CA LYS A 273 -7.04 3.55 1.39
C LYS A 273 -5.56 3.18 1.62
N ILE A 274 -5.24 1.89 1.54
CA ILE A 274 -3.89 1.34 1.71
C ILE A 274 -3.55 0.35 0.57
N PRO A 275 -2.27 0.07 0.30
CA PRO A 275 -1.92 -0.94 -0.69
C PRO A 275 -2.30 -2.36 -0.21
N ASP A 276 -2.70 -3.24 -1.14
CA ASP A 276 -3.00 -4.65 -0.85
C ASP A 276 -1.87 -5.36 -0.07
N PRO A 277 -0.58 -5.26 -0.43
CA PRO A 277 0.50 -5.92 0.30
C PRO A 277 0.56 -5.51 1.77
N PHE A 278 0.21 -4.24 2.04
CA PHE A 278 0.20 -3.70 3.39
C PHE A 278 -1.06 -4.07 4.18
N LEU A 279 -2.19 -4.27 3.50
CA LEU A 279 -3.40 -4.85 4.08
C LEU A 279 -3.20 -6.34 4.39
N PHE A 280 -2.59 -7.07 3.45
CA PHE A 280 -2.49 -8.51 3.51
C PHE A 280 -1.50 -9.03 4.54
N LYS A 281 -0.58 -8.19 5.04
CA LYS A 281 0.32 -8.50 6.17
C LYS A 281 -0.42 -8.81 7.48
N TYR A 282 -1.62 -8.27 7.66
CA TYR A 282 -2.45 -8.55 8.83
C TYR A 282 -3.19 -9.86 8.61
N LYS A 283 -3.05 -10.82 9.54
CA LYS A 283 -3.79 -12.08 9.45
C LYS A 283 -5.30 -11.79 9.40
N GLU A 284 -6.03 -12.57 8.61
CA GLU A 284 -7.48 -12.48 8.56
C GLU A 284 -8.09 -13.01 9.86
N GLY A 285 -8.89 -12.16 10.51
CA GLY A 285 -9.67 -12.50 11.69
C GLY A 285 -11.14 -12.75 11.36
N THR A 286 -11.91 -13.13 12.38
CA THR A 286 -13.35 -13.38 12.23
C THR A 286 -14.05 -12.14 11.66
N PRO A 287 -14.84 -12.29 10.58
CA PRO A 287 -15.54 -11.17 9.97
C PRO A 287 -16.55 -10.52 10.92
N ILE A 288 -16.95 -9.30 10.57
CA ILE A 288 -17.96 -8.51 11.25
C ILE A 288 -19.18 -8.49 10.33
N ASP A 289 -20.11 -9.39 10.61
CA ASP A 289 -21.41 -9.51 9.96
C ASP A 289 -22.54 -9.31 10.99
N SER A 290 -23.78 -9.68 10.63
CA SER A 290 -24.93 -9.54 11.53
C SER A 290 -24.81 -10.29 12.87
N GLN A 291 -23.94 -11.30 12.99
CA GLN A 291 -23.76 -12.07 14.21
C GLN A 291 -23.20 -11.26 15.37
N VAL A 292 -22.54 -10.12 15.12
CA VAL A 292 -22.02 -9.26 16.20
C VAL A 292 -23.14 -8.71 17.09
N PHE A 293 -24.37 -8.63 16.59
CA PHE A 293 -25.55 -8.21 17.36
C PHE A 293 -26.22 -9.37 18.12
N ILE A 294 -25.60 -10.56 18.12
CA ILE A 294 -26.04 -11.77 18.83
C ILE A 294 -24.90 -12.29 19.73
N ASN A 295 -23.64 -12.13 19.31
CA ASN A 295 -22.46 -12.48 20.07
C ASN A 295 -21.54 -11.27 20.23
N PHE A 296 -21.57 -10.68 21.42
CA PHE A 296 -20.86 -9.43 21.71
C PHE A 296 -19.33 -9.59 21.78
N LEU A 297 -18.82 -10.83 21.90
CA LEU A 297 -17.38 -11.11 21.79
C LEU A 297 -16.84 -10.86 20.37
N LEU A 298 -17.71 -10.87 19.36
CA LEU A 298 -17.38 -10.50 17.99
C LEU A 298 -17.56 -9.00 17.73
N PHE A 299 -18.12 -8.24 18.67
CA PHE A 299 -18.38 -6.82 18.49
C PHE A 299 -17.05 -6.04 18.43
N PRO A 300 -16.88 -5.11 17.47
CA PRO A 300 -15.64 -4.34 17.39
C PRO A 300 -15.46 -3.39 18.58
N ASN A 301 -14.23 -3.21 19.02
CA ASN A 301 -13.85 -2.23 20.03
C ASN A 301 -13.96 -0.79 19.50
N GLN A 302 -13.71 0.17 20.38
CA GLN A 302 -13.79 1.61 20.17
C GLN A 302 -15.20 2.07 19.77
N ARG A 303 -16.23 1.44 20.34
CA ARG A 303 -17.63 1.76 20.09
C ARG A 303 -18.31 2.22 21.35
N LEU A 304 -19.20 3.20 21.19
CA LEU A 304 -20.14 3.60 22.22
C LEU A 304 -21.40 2.76 22.11
N VAL A 305 -21.83 2.17 23.21
CA VAL A 305 -23.01 1.31 23.25
C VAL A 305 -23.89 1.65 24.44
N LYS A 306 -25.20 1.42 24.29
CA LYS A 306 -26.17 1.50 25.39
C LYS A 306 -27.23 0.41 25.25
N ALA A 307 -27.77 -0.07 26.36
CA ALA A 307 -28.97 -0.91 26.31
C ALA A 307 -30.20 -0.05 25.93
N GLN A 308 -31.15 -0.62 25.19
CA GLN A 308 -32.31 0.12 24.67
C GLN A 308 -33.11 0.84 25.76
N ASN A 309 -33.22 0.24 26.94
CA ASN A 309 -34.05 0.73 28.05
C ASN A 309 -33.22 1.22 29.25
N HIS A 310 -31.93 1.51 29.06
CA HIS A 310 -31.03 1.93 30.14
C HIS A 310 -30.28 3.23 29.78
N PRO A 311 -30.15 4.20 30.70
CA PRO A 311 -29.51 5.49 30.39
C PRO A 311 -27.98 5.41 30.31
N ALA A 312 -27.35 4.40 30.93
CA ALA A 312 -25.90 4.28 30.94
C ALA A 312 -25.34 4.00 29.55
N VAL A 313 -24.29 4.74 29.20
CA VAL A 313 -23.50 4.57 27.98
C VAL A 313 -22.15 3.96 28.35
N PHE A 314 -21.71 2.99 27.55
CA PHE A 314 -20.44 2.31 27.73
C PHE A 314 -19.55 2.50 26.52
N TYR A 315 -18.25 2.62 26.75
CA TYR A 315 -17.22 2.53 25.73
C TYR A 315 -16.63 1.12 25.73
N LEU A 316 -16.59 0.50 24.55
CA LEU A 316 -16.00 -0.82 24.39
C LEU A 316 -14.52 -0.69 24.06
N GLN A 317 -13.66 -1.26 24.88
CA GLN A 317 -12.25 -1.40 24.55
C GLN A 317 -11.67 -2.61 25.28
N ASN A 318 -10.70 -3.28 24.66
CA ASN A 318 -10.03 -4.44 25.23
C ASN A 318 -11.02 -5.52 25.74
N ASN A 319 -12.12 -5.73 25.01
CA ASN A 319 -13.20 -6.68 25.33
C ASN A 319 -13.91 -6.44 26.68
N HIS A 320 -13.85 -5.20 27.21
CA HIS A 320 -14.58 -4.77 28.39
C HIS A 320 -15.55 -3.65 28.02
N LYS A 321 -16.63 -3.52 28.80
CA LYS A 321 -17.49 -2.34 28.76
C LYS A 321 -17.05 -1.37 29.86
N HIS A 322 -16.76 -0.13 29.48
CA HIS A 322 -16.32 0.91 30.39
C HIS A 322 -17.41 1.96 30.50
N LEU A 323 -17.98 2.14 31.69
CA LEU A 323 -19.03 3.14 31.91
C LEU A 323 -18.49 4.55 31.58
N ILE A 324 -19.20 5.30 30.73
CA ILE A 324 -18.96 6.73 30.57
C ILE A 324 -19.62 7.45 31.74
N LYS A 325 -18.82 8.13 32.56
CA LYS A 325 -19.27 8.64 33.85
C LYS A 325 -20.36 9.73 33.73
N ASN A 326 -20.20 10.65 32.79
CA ASN A 326 -21.09 11.80 32.62
C ASN A 326 -20.93 12.48 31.25
N GLU A 327 -21.74 13.50 30.99
CA GLU A 327 -21.72 14.25 29.73
C GLU A 327 -20.40 15.02 29.51
N LYS A 328 -19.76 15.51 30.59
CA LYS A 328 -18.47 16.19 30.47
C LYS A 328 -17.37 15.27 29.93
N THR A 329 -17.46 13.97 30.24
CA THR A 329 -16.58 12.95 29.64
C THR A 329 -16.70 12.92 28.11
N PHE A 330 -17.89 13.16 27.55
CA PHE A 330 -18.06 13.25 26.10
C PHE A 330 -17.29 14.44 25.51
N SER A 331 -17.44 15.62 26.11
CA SER A 331 -16.74 16.82 25.63
C SER A 331 -15.23 16.72 25.80
N ASP A 332 -14.77 16.17 26.93
CA ASP A 332 -13.34 16.07 27.23
C ASP A 332 -12.58 15.19 26.24
N PHE A 333 -13.21 14.11 25.75
CA PHE A 333 -12.59 13.17 24.81
C PHE A 333 -13.11 13.28 23.37
N ASN A 334 -13.88 14.32 23.05
CA ASN A 334 -14.52 14.48 21.73
C ASN A 334 -15.38 13.28 21.31
N LEU A 335 -16.01 12.58 22.27
CA LEU A 335 -16.94 11.50 21.98
C LEU A 335 -18.24 12.09 21.43
N ARG A 336 -18.93 11.33 20.57
CA ARG A 336 -20.12 11.80 19.87
C ARG A 336 -21.36 11.01 20.22
N TRP A 337 -22.42 11.72 20.60
CA TRP A 337 -23.73 11.14 20.90
C TRP A 337 -24.34 10.40 19.70
N ASP A 338 -24.13 10.88 18.47
CA ASP A 338 -24.63 10.24 17.25
C ASP A 338 -23.97 8.89 16.94
N LYS A 339 -22.88 8.56 17.64
CA LYS A 339 -22.13 7.31 17.50
C LYS A 339 -22.51 6.23 18.51
N ILE A 340 -23.47 6.50 19.40
CA ILE A 340 -23.97 5.50 20.34
C ILE A 340 -24.82 4.47 19.59
N ILE A 341 -24.49 3.19 19.79
CA ILE A 341 -25.20 2.05 19.23
C ILE A 341 -26.12 1.48 20.31
N SER A 342 -27.42 1.41 20.02
CA SER A 342 -28.38 0.72 20.89
C SER A 342 -28.27 -0.80 20.71
N THR A 343 -28.23 -1.53 21.81
CA THR A 343 -28.15 -3.00 21.82
C THR A 343 -29.05 -3.61 22.90
N ASP A 344 -29.14 -4.93 22.91
CA ASP A 344 -29.87 -5.70 23.92
C ASP A 344 -29.13 -5.70 25.26
N GLU A 345 -29.87 -5.60 26.35
CA GLU A 345 -29.31 -5.52 27.70
C GLU A 345 -28.63 -6.83 28.14
N HIS A 346 -29.19 -7.99 27.77
CA HIS A 346 -28.60 -9.28 28.11
C HIS A 346 -27.29 -9.50 27.36
N LEU A 347 -27.18 -9.05 26.10
CA LEU A 347 -25.93 -9.10 25.35
C LEU A 347 -24.86 -8.21 25.98
N LEU A 348 -25.22 -6.98 26.35
CA LEU A 348 -24.29 -6.05 26.99
C LEU A 348 -23.84 -6.55 28.37
N ALA A 349 -24.72 -7.26 29.10
CA ALA A 349 -24.39 -7.87 30.38
C ALA A 349 -23.31 -8.96 30.29
N GLN A 350 -23.13 -9.60 29.12
CA GLN A 350 -22.09 -10.63 28.90
C GLN A 350 -20.66 -10.08 28.89
N LEU A 351 -20.48 -8.78 28.62
CA LEU A 351 -19.15 -8.17 28.68
C LEU A 351 -18.74 -7.88 30.13
N PRO A 352 -17.48 -8.17 30.51
CA PRO A 352 -16.95 -7.77 31.81
C PRO A 352 -16.88 -6.24 31.91
N ASP A 353 -17.14 -5.74 33.12
CA ASP A 353 -16.96 -4.32 33.44
C ASP A 353 -15.47 -3.99 33.52
N GLY A 354 -15.08 -2.90 32.87
CA GLY A 354 -13.78 -2.26 33.05
C GLY A 354 -13.87 -1.02 33.94
N LEU A 355 -12.71 -0.39 34.21
CA LEU A 355 -12.68 0.89 34.92
C LEU A 355 -13.54 1.94 34.18
N PRO A 356 -14.31 2.79 34.88
CA PRO A 356 -15.08 3.83 34.22
C PRO A 356 -14.16 4.80 33.45
N ILE A 357 -14.64 5.32 32.33
CA ILE A 357 -14.03 6.47 31.68
C ILE A 357 -14.63 7.70 32.33
N GLU A 358 -13.77 8.45 33.00
CA GLU A 358 -14.11 9.65 33.76
C GLU A 358 -13.55 10.89 33.06
N GLU A 359 -13.97 12.07 33.51
CA GLU A 359 -13.49 13.35 33.02
C GLU A 359 -11.96 13.45 32.97
N LEU A 360 -11.47 14.21 31.99
CA LEU A 360 -10.05 14.45 31.79
C LEU A 360 -9.49 15.28 32.93
N SER A 361 -8.63 14.66 33.73
CA SER A 361 -8.03 15.20 34.94
C SER A 361 -6.78 14.41 35.32
N GLU A 362 -5.98 14.93 36.25
CA GLU A 362 -4.83 14.18 36.79
C GLU A 362 -5.24 12.84 37.43
N SER A 363 -6.49 12.70 37.87
CA SER A 363 -7.05 11.46 38.43
C SER A 363 -7.61 10.49 37.39
N THR A 364 -7.73 10.85 36.10
CA THR A 364 -8.33 9.99 35.06
C THR A 364 -7.72 8.58 35.07
N PRO A 365 -8.51 7.52 35.35
CA PRO A 365 -7.96 6.19 35.55
C PRO A 365 -7.53 5.53 34.24
N ILE A 366 -8.29 5.77 33.16
CA ILE A 366 -8.05 5.21 31.83
C ILE A 366 -8.40 6.19 30.72
N LEU A 367 -7.78 6.03 29.56
CA LEU A 367 -8.11 6.77 28.35
C LEU A 367 -8.98 5.93 27.40
N PRO A 368 -9.94 6.54 26.66
CA PRO A 368 -10.63 5.86 25.57
C PRO A 368 -9.68 5.62 24.38
N ASP A 369 -9.46 4.36 24.02
CA ASP A 369 -8.63 3.93 22.90
C ASP A 369 -9.09 4.59 21.58
N GLY A 370 -8.14 5.02 20.74
CA GLY A 370 -8.41 5.70 19.48
C GLY A 370 -8.52 7.23 19.60
N THR A 371 -8.43 7.79 20.81
CA THR A 371 -8.47 9.24 21.02
C THR A 371 -7.13 9.87 20.65
N LEU A 372 -7.16 10.90 19.79
CA LEU A 372 -5.99 11.71 19.41
C LEU A 372 -5.82 12.88 20.39
N PHE A 373 -4.69 12.88 21.09
CA PHE A 373 -4.26 13.93 22.01
C PHE A 373 -3.20 14.85 21.39
N LYS A 374 -3.10 16.06 21.94
CA LYS A 374 -2.07 17.03 21.57
C LYS A 374 -1.52 17.75 22.80
N HIS A 375 -0.20 17.71 22.93
CA HIS A 375 0.61 18.60 23.76
C HIS A 375 1.52 19.42 22.81
N GLU A 376 2.84 19.27 22.91
CA GLU A 376 3.79 19.70 21.88
C GLU A 376 3.69 18.81 20.62
N ASN A 377 3.66 17.50 20.83
CA ASN A 377 3.47 16.47 19.80
C ASN A 377 2.06 15.89 19.83
N TYR A 378 1.71 15.12 18.81
CA TYR A 378 0.46 14.35 18.75
C TYR A 378 0.67 12.96 19.36
N TYR A 379 -0.37 12.45 20.02
CA TYR A 379 -0.37 11.11 20.62
C TYR A 379 -1.71 10.43 20.35
N ILE A 380 -1.70 9.12 20.10
CA ILE A 380 -2.92 8.30 20.08
C ILE A 380 -2.96 7.41 21.32
N SER A 381 -4.11 7.38 22.00
CA SER A 381 -4.32 6.49 23.14
C SER A 381 -4.68 5.09 22.66
N LEU A 382 -3.97 4.08 23.14
CA LEU A 382 -4.26 2.66 22.89
C LEU A 382 -3.81 1.83 24.08
N LYS A 383 -4.64 0.88 24.53
CA LYS A 383 -4.32 -0.02 25.64
C LYS A 383 -3.82 0.74 26.88
N ASN A 384 -4.48 1.86 27.18
CA ASN A 384 -4.13 2.77 28.27
C ASN A 384 -2.69 3.35 28.23
N CYS A 385 -2.09 3.42 27.03
CA CYS A 385 -0.81 4.06 26.77
C CYS A 385 -0.99 5.23 25.80
N LEU A 386 -0.08 6.21 25.84
CA LEU A 386 0.00 7.29 24.85
C LEU A 386 1.12 6.97 23.86
N HIS A 387 0.75 6.73 22.60
CA HIS A 387 1.69 6.44 21.53
C HIS A 387 1.96 7.72 20.75
N PRO A 388 3.22 8.20 20.65
CA PRO A 388 3.56 9.31 19.77
C PRO A 388 3.11 9.01 18.34
N ILE A 389 2.61 10.00 17.62
CA ILE A 389 2.19 9.84 16.22
C ILE A 389 2.55 11.08 15.42
N GLU A 390 3.19 10.90 14.28
CA GLU A 390 3.49 12.02 13.39
C GLU A 390 2.20 12.66 12.87
N LYS A 391 2.20 13.98 12.69
CA LYS A 391 1.05 14.71 12.16
C LYS A 391 0.58 14.17 10.80
N GLN A 392 1.52 13.86 9.90
CA GLN A 392 1.18 13.35 8.56
C GLN A 392 0.62 11.92 8.62
N VAL A 393 1.15 11.09 9.52
CA VAL A 393 0.61 9.75 9.80
C VAL A 393 -0.81 9.85 10.36
N ALA A 394 -1.05 10.74 11.34
CA ALA A 394 -2.39 10.97 11.88
C ALA A 394 -3.38 11.44 10.81
N MET A 395 -2.96 12.33 9.89
CA MET A 395 -3.76 12.75 8.74
C MET A 395 -4.05 11.61 7.78
N LYS A 396 -3.06 10.77 7.47
CA LYS A 396 -3.22 9.58 6.62
C LYS A 396 -4.22 8.60 7.21
N LEU A 397 -4.17 8.39 8.52
CA LEU A 397 -5.10 7.54 9.28
C LEU A 397 -6.46 8.20 9.57
N LYS A 398 -6.74 9.37 8.99
CA LYS A 398 -8.00 10.12 9.16
C LYS A 398 -8.33 10.50 10.61
N LEU A 399 -7.32 10.61 11.47
CA LEU A 399 -7.50 11.08 12.85
C LEU A 399 -7.79 12.60 12.88
N PRO A 400 -8.50 13.11 13.89
CA PRO A 400 -9.00 14.50 13.94
C PRO A 400 -7.90 15.51 14.30
N VAL A 401 -6.88 15.67 13.45
CA VAL A 401 -5.73 16.56 13.70
C VAL A 401 -6.09 18.05 13.85
N THR A 402 -7.27 18.45 13.34
CA THR A 402 -7.82 19.81 13.46
C THR A 402 -8.51 20.05 14.80
N ASN A 403 -8.97 19.00 15.48
CA ASN A 403 -9.60 19.07 16.79
C ASN A 403 -9.15 17.91 17.71
N PRO A 404 -7.84 17.83 18.07
CA PRO A 404 -7.35 16.85 19.02
C PRO A 404 -7.76 17.23 20.45
N VAL A 405 -7.79 16.25 21.34
CA VAL A 405 -7.95 16.49 22.78
C VAL A 405 -6.68 17.13 23.31
N LYS A 406 -6.79 18.28 23.97
CA LYS A 406 -5.62 18.96 24.56
C LYS A 406 -5.26 18.28 25.88
N MET A 407 -3.96 18.14 26.14
CA MET A 407 -3.45 17.65 27.41
C MET A 407 -2.28 18.49 27.90
N ASP A 408 -2.12 18.56 29.22
CA ASP A 408 -0.96 19.16 29.86
C ASP A 408 0.15 18.13 30.12
N HIS A 409 1.27 18.61 30.65
CA HIS A 409 2.43 17.78 30.96
C HIS A 409 2.18 16.79 32.10
N SER A 410 1.37 17.18 33.10
CA SER A 410 1.04 16.34 34.26
C SER A 410 0.32 15.07 33.79
N LEU A 411 -0.71 15.25 32.97
CA LEU A 411 -1.45 14.15 32.39
C LEU A 411 -0.60 13.28 31.45
N LEU A 412 0.22 13.89 30.60
CA LEU A 412 1.14 13.16 29.70
C LEU A 412 2.08 12.25 30.51
N SER A 413 2.64 12.75 31.61
CA SER A 413 3.59 12.00 32.45
C SER A 413 2.96 10.83 33.21
N LYS A 414 1.63 10.83 33.38
CA LYS A 414 0.90 9.77 34.07
C LYS A 414 0.78 8.48 33.25
N PHE A 415 0.58 8.61 31.94
CA PHE A 415 0.37 7.46 31.07
C PHE A 415 1.70 6.98 30.49
N LYS A 416 1.85 5.66 30.42
CA LYS A 416 3.02 5.05 29.79
C LYS A 416 3.10 5.48 28.32
N THR A 417 4.27 5.90 27.89
CA THR A 417 4.55 6.12 26.47
C THR A 417 4.71 4.78 25.75
N GLY A 418 3.92 4.57 24.70
CA GLY A 418 4.01 3.39 23.84
C GLY A 418 4.92 3.62 22.62
N GLU A 419 5.11 2.57 21.82
CA GLU A 419 5.86 2.66 20.55
C GLU A 419 5.26 3.70 19.60
N PRO A 420 6.10 4.49 18.89
CA PRO A 420 5.61 5.56 18.05
C PRO A 420 5.02 5.06 16.72
N PHE A 421 4.09 5.82 16.17
CA PHE A 421 3.53 5.64 14.82
C PHE A 421 4.17 6.67 13.87
N GLU A 422 5.27 6.24 13.26
CA GLU A 422 6.12 7.05 12.38
C GLU A 422 6.14 6.50 10.95
N TRP A 423 6.42 7.37 9.98
CA TRP A 423 6.59 6.96 8.59
C TRP A 423 8.07 6.76 8.27
N GLU A 424 8.53 5.51 8.36
CA GLU A 424 9.89 5.14 7.97
C GLU A 424 10.03 5.12 6.44
N ILE A 425 10.88 5.99 5.89
CA ILE A 425 11.32 5.87 4.50
C ILE A 425 12.51 4.90 4.50
N LEU A 426 12.23 3.64 4.18
CA LEU A 426 13.28 2.66 3.90
C LEU A 426 13.91 3.03 2.55
N PHE A 427 15.08 3.69 2.60
CA PHE A 427 15.87 4.01 1.42
C PHE A 427 16.72 2.81 0.99
#